data_AF-A0A5M4D482-F1
#
_entry.id   AF-A0A5M4D482-F1
#
_cell.length_a   1.000
_cell.length_b   1.000
_cell.length_c   1.000
_cell.angle_alpha   90.00
_cell.angle_beta   90.00
_cell.angle_gamma   90.00
#
_symmetry.space_group_name_H-M   'P 1'
#
loop_
_entity.id
_entity.type
_entity.pdbx_description
1 polymer ?
#
loop_
_entity_poly.entity_id
_entity_poly.type
_entity_poly.pdbx_seq_one_letter_code
_entity_poly.pdbx_strand_id
1 'polypeptide(L)'
;MGLEFAVEELYATGWSALDTAGCAHLGDGRSFPAPHRVGSEFEAAGFEFSVRHIQLFDCYRAEWSERGGSSSGAVVGQSESEAAVYALAQLRRNMMATSYV
;
A
#
# COMPACT_ATOMS: atom_id res chain seq x y z
N MET A 1 0.51 -9.10 9.80
CA MET A 1 1.64 -8.23 10.18
C MET A 1 1.04 -7.09 11.00
N GLY A 2 1.82 -6.20 11.60
CA GLY A 2 1.23 -5.00 12.24
C GLY A 2 1.02 -3.90 11.21
N LEU A 3 0.01 -3.05 11.39
CA LEU A 3 -0.08 -1.79 10.64
C LEU A 3 1.20 -0.95 10.83
N GLU A 4 1.77 -0.97 12.05
CA GLU A 4 3.03 -0.29 12.37
C GLU A 4 4.18 -0.76 11.48
N PHE A 5 4.31 -2.08 11.28
CA PHE A 5 5.31 -2.66 10.39
C PHE A 5 5.07 -2.23 8.95
N ALA A 6 3.82 -2.25 8.47
CA ALA A 6 3.50 -1.78 7.11
C ALA A 6 3.89 -0.31 6.90
N VAL A 7 3.69 0.53 7.93
CA VAL A 7 4.10 1.94 7.92
C VAL A 7 5.62 2.09 7.90
N GLU A 8 6.36 1.32 8.72
CA GLU A 8 7.83 1.32 8.68
C GLU A 8 8.36 0.97 7.30
N GLU A 9 7.79 -0.06 6.69
CA GLU A 9 8.18 -0.54 5.37
C GLU A 9 7.90 0.52 4.28
N LEU A 10 6.80 1.27 4.41
CA LEU A 10 6.47 2.39 3.54
C LEU A 10 7.48 3.54 3.72
N TYR A 11 7.80 3.92 4.95
CA TYR A 11 8.76 4.98 5.24
C TYR A 11 10.17 4.62 4.75
N ALA A 12 10.56 3.34 4.80
CA ALA A 12 11.82 2.86 4.25
C ALA A 12 11.96 3.08 2.72
N THR A 13 10.85 3.31 2.00
CA THR A 13 10.86 3.69 0.57
C THR A 13 11.04 5.20 0.35
N GLY A 14 11.39 5.94 1.40
CA GLY A 14 11.46 7.41 1.39
C GLY A 14 10.10 8.09 1.25
N TRP A 15 9.00 7.35 1.48
CA TRP A 15 7.67 7.95 1.53
C TRP A 15 7.59 8.88 2.73
N SER A 16 6.99 10.05 2.53
CA SER A 16 6.68 10.98 3.61
C SER A 16 5.35 11.64 3.33
N ALA A 17 4.59 11.95 4.38
CA ALA A 17 3.34 12.69 4.29
C ALA A 17 3.62 14.18 4.07
N LEU A 18 4.13 14.54 2.89
CA LEU A 18 4.27 15.94 2.47
C LEU A 18 2.91 16.62 2.35
N ASP A 19 1.89 15.84 1.96
CA ASP A 19 0.48 16.18 1.99
C ASP A 19 -0.24 15.20 2.93
N THR A 20 -0.78 15.71 4.03
CA THR A 20 -1.51 14.88 5.01
C THR A 20 -2.98 14.69 4.64
N ALA A 21 -3.45 15.28 3.53
CA ALA A 21 -4.81 15.05 3.05
C ALA A 21 -5.00 13.57 2.67
N GLY A 22 -5.96 12.92 3.34
CA GLY A 22 -6.23 11.50 3.17
C GLY A 22 -5.28 10.57 3.94
N CYS A 23 -4.49 11.10 4.89
CA CYS A 23 -3.69 10.30 5.82
C CYS A 23 -4.41 10.07 7.16
N ALA A 24 -4.23 8.88 7.71
CA ALA A 24 -4.53 8.55 9.10
C ALA A 24 -3.24 8.61 9.95
N HIS A 25 -3.38 8.49 11.27
CA HIS A 25 -2.26 8.56 12.21
C HIS A 25 -2.22 7.32 13.09
N LEU A 26 -1.02 6.79 13.29
CA LEU A 26 -0.75 5.78 14.32
C LEU A 26 -0.81 6.41 15.72
N GLY A 27 -0.90 5.57 16.76
CA GLY A 27 -0.88 6.03 18.15
C GLY A 27 0.42 6.71 18.57
N ASP A 28 1.51 6.49 17.83
CA ASP A 28 2.81 7.14 18.00
C ASP A 28 2.94 8.50 17.28
N GLY A 29 1.92 8.91 16.52
CA GLY A 29 1.86 10.16 15.78
C GLY A 29 2.37 10.09 14.33
N ARG A 30 2.91 8.95 13.86
CA ARG A 30 3.29 8.80 12.45
C ARG A 30 2.06 8.80 11.55
N SER A 31 2.12 9.53 10.45
CA SER A 31 1.05 9.57 9.44
C SER A 31 1.23 8.44 8.43
N PHE A 32 0.13 7.88 7.94
CA PHE A 32 0.12 6.89 6.87
C PHE A 32 -1.08 7.12 5.95
N PRO A 33 -1.01 6.77 4.65
CA PRO A 33 -2.11 7.00 3.73
C PRO A 33 -3.27 6.05 4.06
N ALA A 34 -4.49 6.59 4.15
CA ALA A 34 -5.69 5.77 4.28
C ALA A 34 -5.93 4.97 2.99
N PRO A 35 -6.72 3.87 3.02
CA PRO A 35 -6.93 2.99 1.86
C PRO A 35 -7.35 3.72 0.57
N HIS A 36 -8.21 4.73 0.67
CA HIS A 36 -8.64 5.53 -0.47
C HIS A 36 -7.47 6.32 -1.10
N ARG A 37 -6.59 6.90 -0.26
CA ARG A 37 -5.41 7.63 -0.72
C ARG A 37 -4.40 6.68 -1.35
N VAL A 38 -4.23 5.50 -0.77
CA VAL A 38 -3.41 4.44 -1.37
C VAL A 38 -3.90 4.13 -2.79
N GLY A 39 -5.21 3.95 -3.00
CA GLY A 39 -5.78 3.75 -4.33
C GLY A 39 -5.40 4.85 -5.32
N SER A 40 -5.47 6.12 -4.91
CA SER A 40 -5.04 7.25 -5.75
C SER A 40 -3.55 7.22 -6.10
N GLU A 41 -2.69 6.78 -5.18
CA GLU A 41 -1.24 6.64 -5.45
C GLU A 41 -0.96 5.53 -6.49
N PHE A 42 -1.69 4.42 -6.42
CA PHE A 42 -1.61 3.36 -7.44
C PHE A 42 -2.09 3.85 -8.80
N GLU A 43 -3.23 4.54 -8.85
CA GLU A 43 -3.76 5.11 -10.09
C GLU A 43 -2.81 6.14 -10.71
N ALA A 44 -2.24 7.03 -9.89
CA ALA A 44 -1.25 8.01 -10.32
C ALA A 44 0.01 7.35 -10.90
N ALA A 45 0.35 6.17 -10.39
CA ALA A 45 1.47 5.38 -10.89
C ALA A 45 1.12 4.47 -12.09
N GLY A 46 -0.13 4.49 -12.58
CA GLY A 46 -0.57 3.70 -13.74
C GLY A 46 -1.03 2.28 -13.43
N PHE A 47 -1.29 1.97 -12.16
CA PHE A 47 -1.77 0.67 -11.69
C PHE A 47 -3.26 0.72 -11.34
N GLU A 48 -3.92 -0.41 -11.49
CA GLU A 48 -5.24 -0.67 -10.90
C GLU A 48 -5.03 -1.34 -9.54
N PHE A 49 -5.75 -0.89 -8.52
CA PHE A 49 -5.61 -1.37 -7.14
C PHE A 49 -6.96 -1.76 -6.55
N SER A 50 -6.99 -2.89 -5.84
CA SER A 50 -8.18 -3.31 -5.10
C SER A 50 -7.82 -3.98 -3.78
N VAL A 51 -8.69 -3.82 -2.79
CA VAL A 51 -8.62 -4.53 -1.51
C VAL A 51 -9.91 -5.30 -1.30
N ARG A 52 -9.79 -6.59 -0.95
CA ARG A 52 -10.93 -7.46 -0.71
C ARG A 52 -10.81 -8.15 0.64
N HIS A 53 -11.90 -8.15 1.40
CA HIS A 53 -12.01 -8.90 2.65
C HIS A 53 -12.31 -10.38 2.35
N ILE A 54 -11.39 -11.27 2.73
CA ILE A 54 -11.52 -12.72 2.60
C ILE A 54 -12.10 -13.27 3.90
N GLN A 55 -13.43 -13.25 3.99
CA GLN A 55 -14.19 -13.62 5.19
C GLN A 55 -13.81 -14.99 5.78
N LEU A 56 -13.48 -15.96 4.93
CA LEU A 56 -13.10 -17.31 5.37
C LEU A 56 -11.84 -17.32 6.25
N PHE A 57 -10.92 -16.36 6.03
CA PHE A 57 -9.65 -16.25 6.72
C PHE A 57 -9.55 -14.98 7.59
N ASP A 58 -10.63 -14.21 7.68
CA ASP A 58 -10.72 -12.93 8.40
C ASP A 58 -9.53 -11.99 8.10
N CYS A 59 -9.20 -11.86 6.80
CA CYS A 59 -8.05 -11.10 6.35
C CYS A 59 -8.35 -10.28 5.09
N TYR A 60 -7.57 -9.23 4.86
CA TYR A 60 -7.72 -8.34 3.72
C TYR A 60 -6.61 -8.62 2.72
N ARG A 61 -6.99 -8.94 1.48
CA ARG A 61 -6.05 -9.10 0.36
C ARG A 61 -6.05 -7.82 -0.46
N ALA A 62 -4.90 -7.16 -0.53
CA ALA A 62 -4.65 -6.04 -1.42
C ALA A 62 -3.89 -6.54 -2.66
N GLU A 63 -4.36 -6.17 -3.85
CA GLU A 63 -3.80 -6.61 -5.12
C GLU A 63 -3.73 -5.46 -6.12
N TRP A 64 -2.73 -5.49 -7.00
CA TRP A 64 -2.58 -4.49 -8.05
C TRP A 64 -2.16 -5.10 -9.39
N SER A 65 -2.34 -4.33 -10.46
CA SER A 65 -1.90 -4.72 -11.80
C SER A 65 -1.66 -3.50 -12.68
N GLU A 66 -0.67 -3.59 -13.56
CA GLU A 66 -0.48 -2.59 -14.63
C GLU A 66 -1.69 -2.56 -15.57
N ARG A 67 -2.08 -1.36 -16.02
CA ARG A 67 -3.17 -1.21 -17.00
C ARG A 67 -2.78 -1.88 -18.32
N GLY A 68 -3.31 -3.07 -18.57
CA GLY A 68 -3.10 -3.85 -19.80
C GLY A 68 -2.05 -4.96 -19.70
N GLY A 69 -1.50 -5.23 -18.51
CA GLY A 69 -0.44 -6.22 -18.29
C GLY A 69 -0.83 -7.41 -17.41
N SER A 70 0.13 -8.33 -17.23
CA SER A 70 0.06 -9.43 -16.27
C SER A 70 0.00 -8.92 -14.83
N SER A 71 -0.58 -9.72 -13.92
CA SER A 71 -0.76 -9.42 -12.49
C SER A 71 0.47 -8.79 -11.83
N SER A 72 0.31 -7.62 -11.21
CA SER A 72 1.39 -6.94 -10.49
C SER A 72 1.17 -7.11 -8.98
N GLY A 73 1.55 -8.25 -8.43
CA GLY A 73 1.66 -8.43 -6.98
C GLY A 73 0.35 -8.47 -6.17
N ALA A 74 0.44 -9.06 -4.99
CA ALA A 74 -0.61 -9.07 -3.99
C ALA A 74 -0.01 -9.26 -2.59
N VAL A 75 -0.65 -8.68 -1.58
CA VAL A 75 -0.31 -8.83 -0.16
C VAL A 75 -1.57 -9.09 0.65
N VAL A 76 -1.39 -9.66 1.84
CA VAL A 76 -2.49 -9.90 2.79
C VAL A 76 -2.14 -9.26 4.13
N GLY A 77 -3.12 -8.59 4.72
CA GLY A 77 -3.05 -8.00 6.06
C GLY A 77 -4.26 -8.39 6.92
N GLN A 78 -4.18 -8.15 8.22
CA GLN A 78 -5.27 -8.39 9.16
C GLN A 78 -6.33 -7.26 9.11
N SER A 79 -5.96 -6.08 8.62
CA SER A 79 -6.88 -4.97 8.37
C SER A 79 -6.74 -4.42 6.97
N GLU A 80 -7.78 -3.72 6.50
CA GLU A 80 -7.77 -3.03 5.21
C GLU A 80 -6.62 -2.02 5.11
N SER A 81 -6.38 -1.24 6.18
CA SER A 81 -5.31 -0.25 6.23
C SER A 81 -3.93 -0.88 6.18
N GLU A 82 -3.72 -1.97 6.92
CA GLU A 82 -2.44 -2.69 6.88
C GLU A 82 -2.14 -3.22 5.48
N ALA A 83 -3.11 -3.92 4.88
CA ALA A 83 -2.95 -4.50 3.55
C ALA A 83 -2.67 -3.41 2.50
N ALA A 84 -3.40 -2.28 2.55
CA ALA A 84 -3.23 -1.17 1.62
C ALA A 84 -1.87 -0.47 1.76
N VAL A 85 -1.48 -0.10 2.99
CA VAL A 85 -0.21 0.57 3.25
C VAL A 85 0.97 -0.33 2.85
N TYR A 86 0.90 -1.61 3.18
CA TYR A 86 1.96 -2.55 2.82
C TYR A 86 2.04 -2.77 1.30
N ALA A 87 0.89 -2.83 0.61
CA ALA A 87 0.87 -2.90 -0.85
C ALA A 87 1.59 -1.70 -1.49
N LEU A 88 1.34 -0.48 -0.99
CA LEU A 88 2.01 0.72 -1.48
C LEU A 88 3.53 0.68 -1.24
N ALA A 89 3.96 0.19 -0.08
CA ALA A 89 5.38 -0.02 0.21
C ALA A 89 6.03 -0.97 -0.81
N GLN A 90 5.37 -2.09 -1.12
CA GLN A 90 5.86 -3.07 -2.10
C GLN A 90 5.91 -2.50 -3.52
N LEU A 91 4.87 -1.78 -3.95
CA LEU A 91 4.86 -1.09 -5.24
C LEU A 91 6.07 -0.16 -5.39
N ARG A 92 6.28 0.71 -4.40
CA ARG A 92 7.37 1.70 -4.42
C ARG A 92 8.74 1.03 -4.44
N ARG A 93 8.93 -0.07 -3.71
CA ARG A 93 10.18 -0.87 -3.77
C ARG A 93 10.41 -1.46 -5.13
N ASN A 94 9.39 -2.05 -5.74
CA ASN A 94 9.50 -2.62 -7.07
C ASN A 94 9.88 -1.55 -8.10
N MET A 95 9.27 -0.36 -8.03
CA MET A 95 9.64 0.77 -8.90
C MET A 95 11.09 1.21 -8.71
N MET A 96 11.56 1.30 -7.47
CA MET A 96 12.96 1.61 -7.16
C MET A 96 13.93 0.55 -7.69
N ALA A 97 13.57 -0.73 -7.59
CA ALA A 97 14.38 -1.83 -8.09
C ALA A 97 14.45 -1.87 -9.63
N THR A 98 13.35 -1.56 -10.32
CA THR A 98 13.29 -1.50 -11.80
C THR A 98 14.06 -0.31 -12.38
N SER A 99 14.32 0.74 -11.59
CA SER A 99 15.04 1.95 -12.04
C SER A 99 16.56 1.78 -12.22
N TYR A 100 17.11 0.59 -11.93
CA TYR A 100 18.54 0.27 -11.97
C TYR A 100 18.92 -0.71 -13.11
N VAL A 101 18.42 -0.47 -14.32
CA VAL A 101 18.79 -1.25 -15.53
C VAL A 101 19.18 -0.32 -16.68
#